data_AF-A0A3B8R953-F1
#
_entry.id   AF-A0A3B8R953-F1
#
_cell.length_a   1.000
_cell.length_b   1.000
_cell.length_c   1.000
_cell.angle_alpha   90.00
_cell.angle_beta   90.00
_cell.angle_gamma   90.00
#
_symmetry.space_group_name_H-M   'P 1'
#
loop_
_entity.id
_entity.type
_entity.pdbx_description
1 polymer ?
#
loop_
_entity_poly.entity_id
_entity_poly.type
_entity_poly.pdbx_seq_one_letter_code
_entity_poly.pdbx_strand_id
1 'polypeptide(L)' 'MLEAMLAHQKIIPVITLDRVEDAVPLAEALSGGGLNVLEVTFRTEAAAGAIQTIVDQVPAA' A
#
# COMPACT_ATOMS: atom_id res chain seq x y z
N MET A 1 -10.79 -3.51 -14.94
CA MET A 1 -10.40 -2.53 -13.90
C MET A 1 -8.98 -2.81 -13.42
N LEU A 2 -8.70 -3.97 -12.83
CA LEU A 2 -7.34 -4.35 -12.39
C LEU A 2 -6.30 -4.29 -13.51
N GLU A 3 -6.61 -4.83 -14.69
CA GLU A 3 -5.71 -4.81 -15.86
C GLU A 3 -5.28 -3.39 -16.25
N ALA A 4 -6.19 -2.42 -16.16
CA ALA A 4 -5.87 -1.03 -16.48
C ALA A 4 -4.92 -0.41 -15.45
N MET A 5 -5.08 -0.72 -14.15
CA MET A 5 -4.17 -0.27 -13.10
C MET A 5 -2.77 -0.86 -13.29
N LEU A 6 -2.69 -2.17 -13.53
CA LEU A 6 -1.42 -2.88 -13.76
C LEU A 6 -0.73 -2.45 -15.06
N ALA A 7 -1.50 -2.05 -16.08
CA ALA A 7 -0.92 -1.50 -17.31
C ALA A 7 -0.15 -0.19 -17.06
N HIS A 8 -0.63 0.66 -16.14
CA HIS A 8 -0.01 1.95 -15.81
C HIS A 8 1.09 1.83 -14.74
N GLN A 9 0.96 0.92 -13.77
CA GLN A 9 1.94 0.71 -12.71
C GLN A 9 2.89 -0.47 -13.02
N LYS A 10 4.11 -0.19 -13.45
CA LYS A 10 5.10 -1.23 -13.81
C LYS A 10 5.80 -1.89 -12.63
N ILE A 11 5.74 -1.27 -11.45
CA ILE A 11 6.37 -1.74 -10.22
C ILE A 11 5.29 -1.81 -9.15
N ILE A 12 5.16 -2.98 -8.51
CA ILE A 12 4.30 -3.18 -7.35
C ILE A 12 5.22 -3.47 -6.15
N PRO A 13 5.31 -2.56 -5.17
CA PRO A 13 6.00 -2.84 -3.92
C PRO A 13 5.25 -3.92 -3.14
N VAL A 14 5.95 -5.02 -2.86
CA VAL A 14 5.48 -6.11 -1.99
C VAL A 14 5.97 -5.83 -0.57
N ILE A 15 5.05 -5.47 0.30
CA ILE A 15 5.35 -4.86 1.59
C ILE A 15 5.05 -5.85 2.72
N THR A 16 5.99 -6.01 3.64
CA THR A 16 5.76 -6.65 4.94
C THR A 16 5.92 -5.58 6.01
N LEU A 17 4.92 -5.44 6.88
CA LEU A 17 4.89 -4.43 7.95
C LEU A 17 4.83 -5.13 9.30
N ASP A 18 5.73 -4.81 10.22
CA ASP A 18 5.71 -5.36 11.58
C ASP A 18 4.76 -4.59 12.51
N ARG A 19 4.44 -3.34 12.16
CA ARG A 19 3.61 -2.42 12.97
C ARG A 19 2.59 -1.71 12.09
N VAL A 20 1.41 -1.44 12.64
CA VAL A 20 0.33 -0.74 11.91
C VAL A 20 0.68 0.74 11.72
N GLU A 21 1.36 1.34 12.69
CA GLU A 21 1.74 2.76 12.68
C GLU A 21 2.65 3.15 11.51
N ASP A 22 3.39 2.18 10.94
CA ASP A 22 4.28 2.41 9.80
C ASP A 22 3.52 2.46 8.46
N ALA A 23 2.26 2.04 8.43
CA ALA A 23 1.51 1.80 7.20
C ALA A 23 1.21 3.09 6.41
N VAL A 24 0.65 4.12 7.08
CA VAL A 24 0.28 5.40 6.44
C VAL A 24 1.50 6.18 5.97
N PRO A 25 2.54 6.42 6.82
CA PRO A 25 3.73 7.15 6.37
C PRO A 25 4.41 6.48 5.16
N LEU A 26 4.45 5.15 5.14
CA LEU A 26 5.01 4.41 4.00
C LEU A 26 4.15 4.56 2.74
N ALA A 27 2.83 4.40 2.85
CA ALA A 27 1.92 4.52 1.71
C ALA A 27 1.93 5.94 1.11
N GLU A 28 1.96 6.98 1.94
CA GLU A 28 2.10 8.37 1.49
C GLU A 28 3.43 8.61 0.78
N ALA A 29 4.54 8.09 1.32
CA ALA A 29 5.85 8.20 0.69
C ALA A 29 5.91 7.50 -0.68
N LEU A 30 5.33 6.30 -0.79
CA LEU A 30 5.26 5.55 -2.04
C LEU A 30 4.38 6.27 -3.07
N SER A 31 3.22 6.78 -2.66
CA SER A 31 2.33 7.59 -3.50
C SER A 31 3.02 8.88 -3.97
N GLY A 32 3.72 9.58 -3.09
CA GLY A 32 4.56 10.74 -3.44
C GLY A 32 5.69 10.41 -4.42
N GLY A 33 6.13 9.15 -4.46
CA GLY A 33 7.06 8.61 -5.46
C GLY A 33 6.41 8.08 -6.75
N GLY A 34 5.09 8.20 -6.90
CA GLY A 34 4.32 7.72 -8.06
C GLY A 34 3.95 6.23 -8.02
N LEU A 35 4.04 5.59 -6.84
CA LEU A 35 3.65 4.20 -6.61
C LEU A 35 2.29 4.12 -5.91
N ASN A 36 1.23 4.03 -6.72
CA ASN A 36 -0.17 4.13 -6.25
C ASN A 36 -0.86 2.76 -6.11
N VAL A 37 -0.19 1.67 -6.51
CA VAL A 37 -0.66 0.29 -6.30
C VAL A 37 0.29 -0.40 -5.35
N LEU A 38 -0.20 -0.80 -4.17
CA LEU A 38 0.58 -1.39 -3.09
C LEU A 38 0.10 -2.83 -2.82
N GLU A 39 1.03 -3.77 -2.60
CA GLU A 39 0.71 -5.13 -2.17
C GLU A 39 1.20 -5.34 -0.72
N VAL A 40 0.28 -5.23 0.24
CA VAL A 40 0.59 -5.55 1.66
C VAL A 40 0.42 -7.05 1.88
N THR A 41 1.50 -7.72 2.27
CA THR A 41 1.52 -9.16 2.50
C THR A 41 0.98 -9.53 3.88
N PHE A 42 0.22 -10.63 3.96
CA PHE A 42 -0.23 -11.24 5.23
C PHE A 42 0.87 -12.11 5.87
N ARG A 43 2.06 -11.55 6.05
CA ARG A 43 3.22 -12.23 6.67
C ARG A 43 3.40 -11.89 8.15
N THR A 44 2.62 -10.94 8.66
CA THR A 44 2.66 -10.44 10.03
C THR A 44 1.23 -10.19 10.51
N GLU A 45 1.03 -10.17 11.83
CA GLU A 45 -0.27 -9.85 12.45
C GLU A 45 -0.75 -8.43 12.14
N ALA A 46 0.18 -7.51 11.84
CA ALA A 46 -0.14 -6.12 11.53
C ALA A 46 -0.80 -5.92 10.16
N ALA A 47 -0.76 -6.90 9.25
CA ALA A 47 -1.14 -6.73 7.85
C ALA A 47 -2.58 -6.22 7.66
N ALA A 48 -3.56 -6.81 8.35
CA ALA A 48 -4.96 -6.41 8.22
C ALA A 48 -5.19 -4.98 8.74
N GLY A 49 -4.60 -4.64 9.89
CA GLY A 49 -4.69 -3.29 10.46
C GLY A 49 -3.99 -2.26 9.59
N ALA A 50 -2.85 -2.60 9.00
CA ALA A 50 -2.13 -1.73 8.07
C ALA A 50 -2.95 -1.42 6.82
N ILE A 51 -3.54 -2.44 6.19
CA ILE A 51 -4.39 -2.26 5.00
C ILE A 51 -5.58 -1.37 5.33
N GLN A 52 -6.29 -1.65 6.42
CA GLN A 52 -7.45 -0.85 6.83
C GLN A 52 -7.06 0.62 7.05
N THR A 53 -5.98 0.85 7.80
CA THR A 53 -5.49 2.20 8.09
C THR A 53 -5.08 2.96 6.82
N ILE A 54 -4.43 2.30 5.86
CA ILE A 54 -4.08 2.90 4.56
C ILE A 54 -5.35 3.28 3.80
N VAL A 55 -6.33 2.38 3.69
CA VAL A 55 -7.58 2.64 2.97
C VAL A 55 -8.36 3.82 3.58
N ASP A 56 -8.38 3.91 4.91
CA ASP A 56 -9.13 4.95 5.61
C ASP A 56 -8.47 6.33 5.53
N GLN A 57 -7.14 6.39 5.44
CA GLN A 57 -6.38 7.65 5.62
C GLN A 57 -5.66 8.14 4.36
N VAL A 58 -5.35 7.25 3.41
CA VAL A 58 -4.59 7.59 2.20
C VAL A 58 -5.56 7.66 1.01
N PRO A 59 -5.80 8.86 0.43
CA PRO A 59 -6.67 8.99 -0.72
C PRO A 59 -6.17 8.18 -1.91
N ALA A 60 -7.10 7.54 -2.63
CA ALA A 60 -6.80 6.97 -3.94
C ALA A 60 -6.51 8.10 -4.94
N ALA A 61 -5.38 8.02 -5.64
CA ALA A 61 -4.94 8.95 -6.68
C ALA A 61 -5.33 8.47 -8.08
#